data_AF-A0A2V6INR8-F1
#
_entry.id   AF-A0A2V6INR8-F1
#
_cell.length_a   1.000
_cell.length_b   1.000
_cell.length_c   1.000
_cell.angle_alpha   90.00
_cell.angle_beta   90.00
_cell.angle_gamma   90.00
#
_symmetry.space_group_name_H-M   'P 1'
#
loop_
_entity.id
_entity.type
_entity.pdbx_description
1 polymer ?
#
loop_
_entity_poly.entity_id
_entity_poly.type
_entity_poly.pdbx_seq_one_letter_code
_entity_poly.pdbx_strand_id
1 'polypeptide(L)'
;MSPAVFREYLRTFRQPATIHAICEDYRAAASIDLEHDKVDLDKKIQCALLVLWSEKGPFHRMYNVLQTWQDRAAVQTQGSVMPTGHFLPEQMPKELTQYIRTFLRA
;
A
#
# COMPACT_ATOMS: atom_id res chain seq x y z
N MET A 1 10.91 2.77 15.04
CA MET A 1 9.98 1.81 15.68
C MET A 1 10.41 1.57 17.12
N SER A 2 9.46 1.51 18.07
CA SER A 2 9.80 1.23 19.47
C SER A 2 10.16 -0.25 19.68
N PRO A 3 10.94 -0.61 20.72
CA PRO A 3 11.25 -2.00 21.01
C PRO A 3 10.00 -2.87 21.25
N ALA A 4 8.93 -2.30 21.80
CA ALA A 4 7.68 -3.03 22.04
C ALA A 4 6.98 -3.41 20.74
N VAL A 5 6.89 -2.47 19.78
CA VAL A 5 6.28 -2.72 18.47
C VAL A 5 7.10 -3.74 17.68
N PHE A 6 8.43 -3.61 17.67
CA PHE A 6 9.29 -4.58 16.99
C PHE A 6 9.15 -6.00 17.56
N ARG A 7 9.09 -6.13 18.89
CA ARG A 7 8.88 -7.43 19.54
C ARG A 7 7.57 -8.07 19.12
N GLU A 8 6.52 -7.28 18.92
CA GLU A 8 5.23 -7.82 18.50
C GLU A 8 5.26 -8.33 17.06
N TYR A 9 5.85 -7.58 16.13
CA TYR A 9 6.11 -8.10 14.78
C TYR A 9 6.96 -9.36 14.81
N LEU A 10 8.05 -9.37 15.60
CA LEU A 10 8.93 -10.53 15.69
C LEU A 10 8.22 -11.75 16.30
N ARG A 11 7.32 -11.56 17.27
CA ARG A 11 6.55 -12.64 17.90
C ARG A 11 5.69 -13.38 16.89
N THR A 12 5.05 -12.66 15.97
CA THR A 12 4.21 -13.27 14.91
C THR A 12 5.08 -13.84 13.79
N PHE A 13 6.10 -13.09 13.34
CA PHE A 13 6.98 -13.50 12.24
C PHE A 13 7.83 -14.76 12.54
N ARG A 14 8.06 -15.08 13.82
CA ARG A 14 8.79 -16.30 14.21
C ARG A 14 7.97 -17.58 14.11
N GLN A 15 6.66 -17.50 13.87
CA GLN A 15 5.84 -18.69 13.68
C GLN A 15 6.08 -19.27 12.28
N PRO A 16 6.47 -20.55 12.14
CA PRO A 16 6.73 -21.15 10.82
C PRO A 16 5.50 -21.08 9.89
N ALA A 17 4.30 -21.19 10.44
CA ALA A 17 3.06 -21.04 9.69
C ALA A 17 2.88 -19.62 9.12
N THR A 18 3.28 -18.57 9.86
CA THR A 18 3.27 -17.19 9.35
C THR A 18 4.27 -17.00 8.22
N ILE A 19 5.48 -17.57 8.34
CA ILE A 19 6.48 -17.51 7.26
C ILE A 19 5.94 -18.22 6.01
N HIS A 20 5.37 -19.43 6.16
CA HIS A 20 4.76 -20.15 5.05
C HIS A 20 3.65 -19.32 4.39
N ALA A 21 2.73 -18.76 5.18
CA ALA A 21 1.63 -17.95 4.66
C ALA A 21 2.12 -16.71 3.88
N ILE A 22 3.16 -16.02 4.37
CA ILE A 22 3.76 -14.89 3.65
C ILE A 22 4.40 -15.37 2.34
N CYS A 23 5.10 -16.50 2.35
CA CYS A 23 5.64 -17.03 1.10
C CYS A 23 4.52 -17.46 0.13
N GLU A 24 3.37 -17.95 0.60
CA GLU A 24 2.22 -18.24 -0.26
C GLU A 24 1.55 -16.97 -0.80
N ASP A 25 1.48 -15.89 -0.01
CA ASP A 25 1.02 -14.56 -0.46
C ASP A 25 1.86 -14.05 -1.65
N TYR A 26 3.20 -14.07 -1.53
CA TYR A 26 4.08 -13.70 -2.63
C TYR A 26 3.99 -14.66 -3.83
N ARG A 27 3.73 -15.96 -3.62
CA ARG A 27 3.50 -16.90 -4.74
C ARG A 27 2.20 -16.57 -5.46
N ALA A 28 1.13 -16.26 -4.73
CA ALA A 28 -0.15 -15.86 -5.30
C ALA A 28 -0.03 -14.56 -6.11
N ALA A 29 0.64 -13.55 -5.55
CA ALA A 29 0.91 -12.27 -6.22
C ALA A 29 1.70 -12.43 -7.54
N ALA A 30 2.54 -13.46 -7.63
CA ALA A 30 3.31 -13.80 -8.83
C ALA A 30 2.62 -14.82 -9.75
N SER A 31 1.41 -15.28 -9.42
CA SER A 31 0.67 -16.29 -10.18
C SER A 31 -0.83 -15.99 -10.27
N ILE A 32 -1.65 -16.58 -9.41
CA ILE A 32 -3.12 -16.56 -9.53
C ILE A 32 -3.70 -15.14 -9.47
N ASP A 33 -3.09 -14.22 -8.74
CA ASP A 33 -3.55 -12.82 -8.69
C ASP A 33 -3.39 -12.13 -10.04
N LEU A 34 -2.36 -12.49 -10.82
CA LEU A 34 -2.19 -11.98 -12.18
C LEU A 34 -3.23 -12.56 -13.14
N GLU A 35 -3.77 -13.76 -12.87
CA GLU A 35 -4.88 -14.31 -13.63
C GLU A 35 -6.18 -13.57 -13.30
N HIS A 36 -6.43 -13.32 -12.01
CA HIS A 36 -7.57 -12.53 -11.56
C HIS A 36 -7.55 -11.11 -12.14
N ASP A 37 -6.41 -10.43 -12.05
CA ASP A 37 -6.23 -9.07 -12.60
C ASP A 37 -6.44 -9.01 -14.11
N LYS A 38 -6.08 -10.08 -14.86
CA LYS A 38 -6.30 -10.15 -16.30
C LYS A 38 -7.77 -10.33 -16.65
N VAL A 39 -8.51 -11.10 -15.85
CA VAL A 39 -9.94 -11.39 -16.07
C VAL A 39 -10.77 -10.10 -16.04
N ASP A 40 -10.39 -9.13 -15.22
CA ASP A 40 -11.11 -7.87 -15.11
C ASP A 40 -10.22 -6.63 -15.21
N LEU A 41 -9.17 -6.71 -16.02
CA LEU A 41 -8.19 -5.63 -16.22
C LEU A 41 -8.86 -4.30 -16.62
N ASP A 42 -9.92 -4.38 -17.42
CA ASP A 42 -10.69 -3.22 -17.90
C ASP A 42 -11.67 -2.67 -16.85
N LYS A 43 -11.93 -3.39 -15.75
CA LYS A 43 -12.74 -2.87 -14.64
C LYS A 43 -11.90 -1.90 -13.82
N LYS A 44 -12.50 -0.74 -13.57
CA LYS A 44 -11.87 0.35 -12.82
C LYS A 44 -12.52 0.52 -11.46
N ILE A 45 -11.73 0.99 -10.49
CA ILE A 45 -12.21 1.41 -9.17
C ILE A 45 -13.19 2.59 -9.34
N GLN A 46 -14.42 2.42 -8.85
CA GLN A 46 -15.51 3.39 -9.05
C GLN A 46 -15.66 4.41 -7.92
N CYS A 47 -15.05 4.17 -6.76
CA CYS A 47 -15.06 5.10 -5.63
C CYS A 47 -13.84 6.02 -5.65
N ALA A 48 -13.95 7.17 -4.98
CA ALA A 48 -12.82 8.07 -4.81
C ALA A 48 -11.62 7.30 -4.24
N LEU A 49 -10.41 7.62 -4.71
CA LEU A 49 -9.19 6.91 -4.33
C LEU A 49 -8.14 7.90 -3.84
N LEU A 50 -7.56 7.61 -2.66
CA LEU A 50 -6.43 8.32 -2.09
C LEU A 50 -5.18 7.42 -2.15
N VAL A 51 -4.13 7.88 -2.80
CA VAL A 51 -2.86 7.18 -2.91
C VAL A 51 -1.76 7.97 -2.21
N LEU A 52 -1.23 7.41 -1.12
CA LEU A 52 -0.11 7.99 -0.38
C LEU A 52 1.08 7.04 -0.46
N TRP A 53 2.26 7.58 -0.80
CA TRP A 53 3.47 6.75 -0.94
C TRP A 53 4.70 7.44 -0.35
N SER A 54 5.72 6.63 -0.10
CA SER A 54 6.98 7.08 0.51
C SER A 54 7.91 7.75 -0.51
N GLU A 55 8.36 8.97 -0.24
CA GLU A 55 9.39 9.67 -1.01
C GLU A 55 10.70 8.87 -1.05
N LYS A 56 11.10 8.27 0.08
CA LYS A 56 12.39 7.57 0.21
C LYS A 56 12.34 6.12 -0.30
N GLY A 57 11.18 5.66 -0.75
CA GLY A 57 10.97 4.30 -1.24
C GLY A 57 11.33 4.14 -2.73
N PRO A 58 11.57 2.90 -3.19
CA PRO A 58 11.95 2.64 -4.58
C PRO A 58 10.86 3.07 -5.56
N PHE A 59 9.58 2.91 -5.18
CA PHE A 59 8.45 3.22 -6.05
C PHE A 59 8.36 4.70 -6.45
N HIS A 60 8.76 5.62 -5.57
CA HIS A 60 8.78 7.04 -5.90
C HIS A 60 9.76 7.37 -7.04
N ARG A 61 10.87 6.63 -7.13
CA ARG A 61 11.88 6.81 -8.18
C ARG A 61 11.56 6.02 -9.46
N MET A 62 10.94 4.85 -9.30
CA MET A 62 10.72 3.91 -10.41
C MET A 62 9.44 4.18 -11.20
N TYR A 63 8.44 4.82 -10.59
CA TYR A 63 7.12 4.98 -11.19
C TYR A 63 6.57 6.39 -10.99
N ASN A 64 5.71 6.80 -11.91
CA ASN A 64 4.70 7.81 -11.60
C ASN A 64 3.56 7.14 -10.82
N VAL A 65 3.73 7.05 -9.50
CA VAL A 65 2.82 6.31 -8.60
C VAL A 65 1.37 6.78 -8.75
N LEU A 66 1.12 8.08 -8.90
CA LEU A 66 -0.25 8.55 -9.04
C LEU A 66 -0.86 8.11 -10.38
N GLN A 67 -0.09 8.19 -11.47
CA GLN A 67 -0.57 7.77 -12.80
C GLN A 67 -0.92 6.28 -12.83
N THR A 68 -0.09 5.42 -12.21
CA THR A 68 -0.37 3.96 -12.21
C THR A 68 -1.73 3.62 -11.59
N TRP A 69 -2.20 4.40 -10.62
CA TRP A 69 -3.52 4.23 -10.03
C TRP A 69 -4.63 4.93 -10.82
N GLN A 70 -4.35 6.09 -11.42
CA GLN A 70 -5.29 6.77 -12.32
C GLN A 70 -5.68 5.89 -13.51
N ASP A 71 -4.75 5.10 -14.02
CA ASP A 71 -5.02 4.15 -15.12
C ASP A 71 -6.06 3.09 -14.70
N ARG A 72 -6.12 2.75 -13.41
CA ARG A 72 -7.00 1.72 -12.82
C ARG A 72 -8.24 2.28 -12.10
N ALA A 73 -8.45 3.60 -12.08
CA ALA A 73 -9.59 4.24 -11.43
C ALA A 73 -10.49 4.97 -12.45
N ALA A 74 -11.81 4.89 -12.27
CA ALA A 74 -12.79 5.58 -13.13
C ALA A 74 -13.08 7.01 -12.66
N VAL A 75 -12.82 7.28 -11.38
CA VAL A 75 -13.09 8.57 -10.74
C VAL A 75 -11.79 9.23 -10.29
N GLN A 76 -11.91 10.46 -9.78
CA GLN A 76 -10.77 11.26 -9.35
C GLN A 76 -9.92 10.49 -8.33
N THR A 77 -8.67 10.24 -8.72
CA THR A 77 -7.63 9.75 -7.82
C THR A 77 -6.86 10.95 -7.29
N GLN A 78 -6.86 11.10 -5.97
CA GLN A 78 -6.02 12.05 -5.26
C GLN A 78 -4.78 11.32 -4.76
N GLY A 79 -3.66 12.01 -4.68
CA GLY A 79 -2.48 11.40 -4.09
C GLY A 79 -1.42 12.41 -3.72
N SER A 80 -0.53 11.97 -2.84
CA SER A 80 0.57 12.79 -2.37
C SER A 80 1.75 11.91 -1.96
N VAL A 81 2.95 12.39 -2.27
CA VAL A 81 4.19 11.82 -1.74
C VAL A 81 4.38 12.30 -0.30
N MET A 82 4.79 11.39 0.59
CA MET A 82 5.11 11.69 1.98
C MET A 82 6.63 11.62 2.21
N PRO A 83 7.25 12.59 2.91
CA PRO A 83 8.72 12.70 3.05
C PRO A 83 9.34 11.68 4.03
N THR A 84 9.03 10.40 3.83
CA THR A 84 9.35 9.30 4.74
C THR A 84 9.70 8.01 3.99
N GLY A 85 10.10 6.98 4.75
CA GLY A 85 10.29 5.61 4.25
C GLY A 85 8.95 4.88 4.09
N HIS A 86 8.99 3.56 3.90
CA HIS A 86 7.79 2.77 3.55
C HIS A 86 6.72 2.73 4.65
N PHE A 87 7.11 2.82 5.94
CA PHE A 87 6.21 2.65 7.08
C PHE A 87 5.51 3.98 7.45
N LEU A 88 4.71 4.52 6.53
CA LEU A 88 3.98 5.79 6.68
C LEU A 88 3.25 5.92 8.03
N PRO A 89 2.45 4.93 8.48
CA PRO A 89 1.74 5.04 9.75
C PRO A 89 2.65 5.13 10.97
N GLU A 90 3.85 4.56 10.91
CA GLU A 90 4.79 4.61 12.04
C GLU A 90 5.65 5.87 12.02
N GLN A 91 5.95 6.39 10.84
CA GLN A 91 6.91 7.48 10.65
C GLN A 91 6.25 8.86 10.57
N MET A 92 5.04 8.95 10.02
CA MET A 92 4.28 10.19 9.89
C MET A 92 2.79 10.00 10.25
N PRO A 93 2.48 9.48 11.46
CA PRO A 93 1.11 9.13 11.84
C PRO A 93 0.14 10.32 11.82
N LYS A 94 0.60 11.51 12.22
CA LYS A 94 -0.26 12.71 12.32
C LYS A 94 -0.66 13.21 10.94
N GLU A 95 0.31 13.34 10.06
CA GLU A 95 0.14 13.78 8.68
C GLU A 95 -0.69 12.77 7.89
N LEU A 96 -0.38 11.47 8.01
CA LEU A 96 -1.17 10.40 7.41
C LEU A 96 -2.64 10.48 7.85
N THR A 97 -2.87 10.62 9.16
CA THR A 97 -4.23 10.75 9.71
C THR A 97 -4.94 11.99 9.17
N GLN A 98 -4.24 13.10 8.99
CA GLN A 98 -4.82 14.31 8.42
C GLN A 98 -5.24 14.10 6.96
N TYR A 99 -4.39 13.50 6.12
CA TYR A 99 -4.74 13.15 4.74
C TYR A 99 -5.99 12.26 4.68
N ILE A 100 -6.02 11.19 5.48
CA ILE A 100 -7.16 10.27 5.54
C ILE A 100 -8.44 10.99 5.99
N ARG A 101 -8.36 11.81 7.05
CA ARG A 101 -9.54 12.55 7.56
C ARG A 101 -10.08 13.57 6.57
N THR A 102 -9.20 14.30 5.88
CA THR A 102 -9.61 15.23 4.83
C THR A 102 -10.30 14.48 3.69
N PHE A 103 -9.71 13.38 3.24
CA PHE A 103 -10.26 12.57 2.15
C PHE A 103 -11.63 11.96 2.49
N LEU A 104 -11.81 11.42 3.69
CA LEU A 104 -13.08 10.80 4.11
C LEU A 104 -14.20 11.81 4.41
N ARG A 105 -13.89 13.11 4.48
CA ARG A 105 -14.86 14.19 4.74
C ARG A 105 -15.22 14.99 3.49
N ALA A 106 -14.49 14.78 2.41
CA ALA A 106 -14.77 15.36 1.09
C ALA A 106 -15.91 14.60 0.42
#